data_AF-A0A2V5QSN7-F1
#
_entry.id   AF-A0A2V5QSN7-F1
#
_cell.length_a   1.000
_cell.length_b   1.000
_cell.length_c   1.000
_cell.angle_alpha   90.00
_cell.angle_beta   90.00
_cell.angle_gamma   90.00
#
_symmetry.space_group_name_H-M   'P 1'
#
loop_
_entity.id
_entity.type
_entity.pdbx_description
1 polymer ?
#
loop_
_entity_poly.entity_id
_entity_poly.type
_entity_poly.pdbx_seq_one_letter_code
_entity_poly.pdbx_strand_id
1 'polypeptide(L)'
;MVPPRVVCSILRGGLAKAAEVGCVIIGGHSIRNPEPIYGLAVTGVVDVRRLTTNANARPGDLLVLTKPLGTGIATTAIKRGIAARTLRKRVIDLMSKINTAGAELAELRLVRAATDITGYGLIGHLVSLCRASRVSADIDPGAVPMISQEIQYLIELGCVPEGSRQNLNATTVVVD
;
A
#
# COMPACT_ATOMS: atom_id res chain seq x y z
N MET A 1 15.94 -12.94 20.06
CA MET A 1 14.67 -12.36 20.53
C MET A 1 14.75 -10.84 20.48
N VAL A 2 13.68 -10.16 20.06
CA VAL A 2 13.62 -8.69 20.02
C VAL A 2 13.60 -8.13 21.46
N PRO A 3 14.47 -7.18 21.83
CA PRO A 3 14.51 -6.65 23.19
C PRO A 3 13.18 -5.98 23.60
N PRO A 4 12.76 -6.07 24.87
CA PRO A 4 11.50 -5.47 25.34
C PRO A 4 11.37 -3.98 25.00
N ARG A 5 12.47 -3.22 25.08
CA ARG A 5 12.47 -1.79 24.70
C ARG A 5 12.03 -1.56 23.25
N VAL A 6 12.40 -2.45 22.34
CA VAL A 6 12.07 -2.35 20.91
C VAL A 6 10.59 -2.70 20.71
N VAL A 7 10.09 -3.71 21.43
CA VAL A 7 8.66 -4.05 21.45
C VAL A 7 7.83 -2.87 21.93
N CYS A 8 8.21 -2.24 23.04
CA CYS A 8 7.53 -1.03 23.53
C CYS A 8 7.51 0.11 22.50
N SER A 9 8.60 0.31 21.75
CA SER A 9 8.63 1.32 20.69
C SER A 9 7.69 1.00 19.52
N ILE A 10 7.58 -0.28 19.11
CA ILE A 10 6.64 -0.73 18.08
C ILE A 10 5.20 -0.44 18.54
N LEU A 11 4.86 -0.84 19.77
CA LEU A 11 3.52 -0.63 20.33
C LEU A 11 3.18 0.87 20.45
N ARG A 12 4.13 1.70 20.87
CA ARG A 12 3.95 3.17 20.93
C ARG A 12 3.70 3.76 19.54
N GLY A 13 4.42 3.31 18.51
CA GLY A 13 4.19 3.74 17.14
C GLY A 13 2.80 3.40 16.64
N GLY A 14 2.33 2.18 16.94
CA GLY A 14 0.97 1.75 16.66
C GLY A 14 -0.10 2.62 17.34
N LEU A 15 0.06 2.87 18.64
CA LEU A 15 -0.84 3.72 19.41
C LEU A 15 -0.90 5.15 18.86
N ALA A 16 0.27 5.75 18.56
CA ALA A 16 0.33 7.10 18.01
C ALA A 16 -0.38 7.19 16.65
N LYS A 17 -0.20 6.17 15.78
CA LYS A 17 -0.84 6.16 14.46
C LYS A 17 -2.36 5.93 14.54
N ALA A 18 -2.83 5.11 15.47
CA ALA A 18 -4.27 4.95 15.72
C ALA A 18 -4.91 6.25 16.25
N ALA A 19 -4.22 6.93 17.18
CA ALA A 19 -4.70 8.20 17.74
C ALA A 19 -4.82 9.32 16.69
N GLU A 20 -3.94 9.34 15.67
CA GLU A 20 -3.98 10.31 14.55
C GLU A 20 -5.32 10.30 13.80
N VAL A 21 -6.02 9.15 13.79
CA VAL A 21 -7.32 8.97 13.11
C VAL A 21 -8.48 8.80 14.10
N GLY A 22 -8.27 9.13 15.36
CA GLY A 22 -9.30 9.01 16.41
C GLY A 22 -9.65 7.57 16.80
N CYS A 23 -8.83 6.59 16.41
CA CYS A 23 -9.02 5.19 16.82
C CYS A 23 -8.38 4.94 18.20
N VAL A 24 -9.02 4.08 18.99
CA VAL A 24 -8.50 3.61 20.28
C VAL A 24 -8.07 2.14 20.15
N ILE A 25 -6.87 1.82 20.65
CA ILE A 25 -6.42 0.42 20.78
C ILE A 25 -6.91 -0.10 22.14
N ILE A 26 -7.87 -1.03 22.13
CA ILE A 26 -8.55 -1.54 23.35
C ILE A 26 -7.94 -2.83 23.90
N GLY A 27 -6.84 -3.32 23.33
CA GLY A 27 -6.18 -4.55 23.77
C GLY A 27 -5.35 -5.18 22.66
N GLY A 28 -5.03 -6.46 22.82
CA GLY A 28 -4.28 -7.24 21.84
C GLY A 28 -4.00 -8.66 22.33
N HIS A 29 -3.45 -9.48 21.44
CA HIS A 29 -2.95 -10.82 21.77
C HIS A 29 -1.48 -10.93 21.33
N SER A 30 -0.67 -11.65 22.11
CA SER A 30 0.75 -11.81 21.82
C SER A 30 1.14 -13.26 21.98
N ILE A 31 1.92 -13.76 21.01
CA ILE A 31 2.44 -15.13 20.96
C ILE A 31 3.96 -15.10 20.78
N ARG A 32 4.63 -16.17 21.21
CA ARG A 32 6.06 -16.34 20.91
C ARG A 32 6.20 -16.83 19.48
N ASN A 33 6.99 -16.11 18.68
CA ASN A 33 7.29 -16.47 17.30
C ASN A 33 8.79 -16.29 17.03
N PRO A 34 9.43 -17.14 16.20
CA PRO A 34 10.83 -16.95 15.81
C PRO A 34 11.08 -15.61 15.12
N GLU A 35 10.10 -15.15 14.34
CA GLU A 35 10.14 -13.86 13.65
C GLU A 35 9.23 -12.83 14.33
N PRO A 36 9.62 -11.55 14.38
CA PRO A 36 8.76 -10.51 14.93
C PRO A 36 7.58 -10.23 13.98
N ILE A 37 6.36 -10.41 14.48
CA ILE A 37 5.12 -10.10 13.77
C ILE A 37 4.36 -9.03 14.56
N TYR A 38 3.86 -8.01 13.85
CA TYR A 38 3.02 -6.95 14.41
C TYR A 38 1.94 -6.57 13.40
N GLY A 39 0.74 -6.33 13.90
CA GLY A 39 -0.41 -5.92 13.11
C GLY A 39 -1.57 -5.49 14.02
N LEU A 40 -2.65 -5.02 13.41
CA LEU A 40 -3.86 -4.59 14.11
C LEU A 40 -5.07 -5.28 13.49
N ALA A 41 -6.03 -5.67 14.34
CA ALA A 41 -7.40 -5.94 13.90
C ALA A 41 -8.20 -4.65 14.05
N VAL A 42 -8.79 -4.17 12.95
CA VAL A 42 -9.45 -2.85 12.89
C VAL A 42 -10.93 -3.06 12.58
N THR A 43 -11.80 -2.34 13.31
CA THR A 43 -13.24 -2.30 13.06
C THR A 43 -13.64 -0.88 12.70
N GLY A 44 -14.41 -0.73 11.62
CA GLY A 44 -14.96 0.54 11.18
C GLY A 44 -16.45 0.41 10.84
N VAL A 45 -17.15 1.54 10.74
CA VAL A 45 -18.58 1.61 10.42
C VAL A 45 -18.76 2.51 9.21
N VAL A 46 -19.62 2.12 8.29
CA VAL A 46 -19.96 2.90 7.09
C VAL A 46 -21.45 2.75 6.78
N ASP A 47 -22.11 3.82 6.36
CA ASP A 47 -23.45 3.73 5.78
C ASP A 47 -23.37 2.89 4.50
N VAL A 48 -24.20 1.85 4.39
CA VAL A 48 -24.21 0.93 3.23
C VAL A 48 -24.39 1.69 1.91
N ARG A 49 -25.09 2.83 1.92
CA ARG A 49 -25.29 3.69 0.74
C ARG A 49 -24.05 4.50 0.35
N ARG A 50 -23.05 4.56 1.23
CA ARG A 50 -21.75 5.22 1.05
C ARG A 50 -20.61 4.22 0.93
N LEU A 51 -20.90 2.91 0.91
CA LEU A 51 -19.89 1.88 0.77
C LEU A 51 -19.27 1.94 -0.63
N THR A 52 -17.98 2.26 -0.70
CA THR A 52 -17.19 2.14 -1.93
C THR A 52 -16.54 0.77 -1.98
N THR A 53 -16.77 0.05 -3.07
CA THR A 53 -16.17 -1.26 -3.35
C THR A 53 -15.08 -1.13 -4.41
N ASN A 54 -14.35 -2.21 -4.70
CA ASN A 54 -13.50 -2.31 -5.89
C ASN A 54 -14.29 -2.58 -7.20
N ALA A 55 -15.62 -2.66 -7.13
CA ALA A 55 -16.51 -2.79 -8.28
C ALA A 55 -17.17 -1.46 -8.66
N ASN A 56 -17.85 -1.44 -9.80
CA ASN A 56 -18.65 -0.32 -10.36
C ASN A 56 -17.87 0.73 -11.16
N ALA A 57 -16.60 0.50 -11.49
CA ALA A 57 -15.90 1.32 -12.48
C ALA A 57 -16.59 1.19 -13.85
N ARG A 58 -16.49 2.24 -14.67
CA ARG A 58 -17.12 2.30 -16.00
C ARG A 58 -16.12 2.81 -17.05
N PRO A 59 -16.31 2.45 -18.33
CA PRO A 59 -15.55 3.08 -19.41
C PRO A 59 -15.70 4.61 -19.36
N GLY A 60 -14.58 5.31 -19.50
CA GLY A 60 -14.51 6.78 -19.40
C GLY A 60 -14.19 7.32 -17.99
N ASP A 61 -14.16 6.48 -16.96
CA ASP A 61 -13.64 6.90 -15.65
C ASP A 61 -12.12 7.10 -15.69
N LEU A 62 -11.61 8.01 -14.85
CA LEU A 62 -10.18 8.27 -14.69
C LEU A 62 -9.57 7.44 -13.56
N LEU A 63 -8.33 6.99 -13.75
CA LEU A 63 -7.55 6.33 -12.70
C LEU A 63 -6.81 7.38 -11.86
N VAL A 64 -6.96 7.31 -10.54
CA VAL A 64 -6.29 8.21 -9.59
C VAL A 64 -5.48 7.40 -8.59
N LEU A 65 -4.18 7.71 -8.49
CA LEU A 65 -3.27 7.12 -7.52
C LEU A 65 -2.85 8.17 -6.48
N THR A 66 -3.15 7.91 -5.21
CA THR A 66 -2.95 8.90 -4.12
C THR A 66 -1.55 8.86 -3.50
N LYS A 67 -0.75 7.83 -3.80
CA LYS A 67 0.62 7.67 -3.32
C LYS A 67 1.52 7.12 -4.42
N PRO A 68 2.76 7.63 -4.57
CA PRO A 68 3.70 7.11 -5.55
C PRO A 68 4.12 5.66 -5.26
N LEU A 69 4.55 4.96 -6.31
CA LEU A 69 5.05 3.58 -6.24
C LEU A 69 6.55 3.52 -5.89
N GLY A 70 7.07 2.29 -5.72
CA GLY A 70 8.51 2.03 -5.53
C GLY A 70 8.93 1.68 -4.11
N THR A 71 8.01 1.59 -3.14
CA THR A 71 8.32 1.25 -1.74
C THR A 71 8.98 -0.12 -1.58
N GLY A 72 8.58 -1.13 -2.37
CA GLY A 72 9.21 -2.45 -2.38
C GLY A 72 10.69 -2.43 -2.82
N ILE A 73 11.00 -1.62 -3.84
CA ILE A 73 12.38 -1.41 -4.32
C ILE A 73 13.19 -0.67 -3.26
N ALA A 74 12.66 0.44 -2.75
CA ALA A 74 13.31 1.25 -1.72
C ALA A 74 13.61 0.45 -0.45
N THR A 75 12.66 -0.35 0.04
CA THR A 75 12.86 -1.19 1.23
C THR A 75 13.86 -2.32 0.97
N THR A 76 13.92 -2.87 -0.24
CA THR A 76 14.97 -3.83 -0.63
C THR A 76 16.35 -3.19 -0.64
N ALA A 77 16.49 -1.98 -1.18
CA ALA A 77 17.73 -1.22 -1.15
C ALA A 77 18.17 -0.86 0.29
N ILE A 78 17.22 -0.54 1.19
CA ILE A 78 17.49 -0.32 2.62
C ILE A 78 18.02 -1.60 3.27
N LYS A 79 17.39 -2.75 3.01
CA LYS A 79 17.85 -4.06 3.52
C LYS A 79 19.26 -4.42 3.03
N ARG A 80 19.62 -4.01 1.81
CA ARG A 80 20.97 -4.20 1.24
C ARG A 80 21.99 -3.14 1.67
N GLY A 81 21.57 -2.10 2.39
CA GLY A 81 22.47 -1.04 2.85
C GLY A 81 22.91 -0.04 1.78
N ILE A 82 22.27 -0.01 0.60
CA ILE A 82 22.66 0.85 -0.52
C ILE A 82 21.70 2.02 -0.77
N ALA A 83 20.58 2.08 -0.04
CA ALA A 83 19.63 3.18 -0.16
C ALA A 83 20.18 4.49 0.43
N ALA A 84 19.99 5.60 -0.28
CA ALA A 84 20.28 6.92 0.24
C ALA A 84 19.46 7.22 1.52
N ARG A 85 20.04 8.01 2.44
CA ARG A 85 19.35 8.41 3.68
C ARG A 85 18.05 9.17 3.42
N THR A 86 18.03 9.99 2.36
CA THR A 86 16.86 10.74 1.89
C THR A 86 15.73 9.79 1.46
N LEU A 87 16.05 8.77 0.64
CA LEU A 87 15.09 7.74 0.23
C LEU A 87 14.55 6.97 1.44
N ARG A 88 15.43 6.61 2.39
CA ARG A 88 15.01 5.93 3.63
C ARG A 88 14.01 6.75 4.44
N LYS A 89 14.26 8.05 4.61
CA LYS A 89 13.31 8.93 5.30
C LYS A 89 11.98 9.01 4.53
N ARG A 90 12.06 9.23 3.21
CA ARG A 90 10.88 9.39 2.35
C ARG A 90 9.97 8.16 2.32
N VAL A 91 10.55 6.94 2.29
CA VAL A 91 9.76 5.71 2.30
C VAL A 91 9.05 5.49 3.64
N ILE A 92 9.71 5.84 4.75
CA ILE A 92 9.10 5.78 6.10
C ILE A 92 7.96 6.81 6.19
N ASP A 93 8.18 8.04 5.77
CA ASP A 93 7.18 9.10 5.79
C ASP A 93 5.97 8.74 4.91
N LEU A 94 6.20 8.21 3.70
CA LEU A 94 5.13 7.79 2.79
C LEU A 94 4.30 6.63 3.34
N MET A 95 4.97 5.57 3.82
CA MET A 95 4.30 4.37 4.32
C MET A 95 3.57 4.60 5.65
N SER A 96 4.00 5.59 6.44
CA SER A 96 3.34 5.95 7.69
C SER A 96 2.19 6.97 7.53
N LYS A 97 2.01 7.56 6.34
CA LYS A 97 0.90 8.50 6.08
C LYS A 97 -0.45 7.77 6.00
N ILE A 98 -1.48 8.28 6.66
CA ILE A 98 -2.85 7.75 6.58
C ILE A 98 -3.45 7.99 5.18
N ASN A 99 -4.27 7.04 4.71
CA ASN A 99 -5.00 7.15 3.43
C ASN A 99 -6.30 7.96 3.59
N THR A 100 -6.24 9.26 3.90
CA THR A 100 -7.44 10.09 4.05
C THR A 100 -8.05 10.51 2.72
N ALA A 101 -7.21 10.89 1.74
CA ALA A 101 -7.66 11.40 0.44
C ALA A 101 -8.63 10.47 -0.29
N GLY A 102 -8.42 9.15 -0.22
CA GLY A 102 -9.35 8.17 -0.83
C GLY A 102 -10.73 8.17 -0.16
N ALA A 103 -10.76 8.27 1.17
CA ALA A 103 -12.00 8.36 1.94
C ALA A 103 -12.72 9.69 1.68
N GLU A 104 -12.00 10.81 1.67
CA GLU A 104 -12.55 12.14 1.38
C GLU A 104 -13.20 12.19 -0.02
N LEU A 105 -12.54 11.65 -1.05
CA LEU A 105 -13.10 11.59 -2.41
C LEU A 105 -14.33 10.67 -2.48
N ALA A 106 -14.35 9.57 -1.74
CA ALA A 106 -15.50 8.68 -1.65
C ALA A 106 -16.70 9.35 -0.95
N GLU A 107 -16.47 10.11 0.12
CA GLU A 107 -17.51 10.86 0.83
C GLU A 107 -18.16 11.94 -0.06
N LEU A 108 -17.37 12.58 -0.92
CA LEU A 108 -17.84 13.54 -1.92
C LEU A 108 -18.53 12.88 -3.13
N ARG A 109 -18.65 11.54 -3.15
CA ARG A 109 -19.21 10.75 -4.26
C ARG A 109 -18.49 10.98 -5.60
N LEU A 110 -17.20 11.26 -5.54
CA LEU A 110 -16.35 11.45 -6.71
C LEU A 110 -15.69 10.15 -7.19
N VAL A 111 -15.89 9.04 -6.45
CA VAL A 111 -15.26 7.75 -6.71
C VAL A 111 -16.33 6.69 -6.95
N ARG A 112 -16.23 5.96 -8.07
CA ARG A 112 -17.11 4.81 -8.35
C ARG A 112 -16.59 3.51 -7.77
N ALA A 113 -15.27 3.30 -7.87
CA ALA A 113 -14.58 2.13 -7.37
C ALA A 113 -13.25 2.54 -6.74
N ALA A 114 -12.86 1.88 -5.65
CA ALA A 114 -11.59 2.14 -4.97
C ALA A 114 -10.98 0.84 -4.43
N THR A 115 -9.65 0.83 -4.37
CA THR A 115 -8.86 -0.18 -3.66
C THR A 115 -7.54 0.46 -3.21
N ASP A 116 -6.86 -0.14 -2.24
CA ASP A 116 -5.54 0.28 -1.80
C ASP A 116 -4.44 -0.55 -2.47
N ILE A 117 -3.38 0.12 -2.93
CA ILE A 117 -2.26 -0.55 -3.57
C ILE A 117 -1.27 -1.05 -2.51
N THR A 118 -1.25 -2.37 -2.32
CA THR A 118 -0.44 -3.06 -1.30
C THR A 118 0.46 -4.14 -1.92
N GLY A 119 0.55 -5.33 -1.31
CA GLY A 119 1.52 -6.37 -1.63
C GLY A 119 1.44 -6.92 -3.05
N TYR A 120 0.26 -6.86 -3.69
CA TYR A 120 0.05 -7.31 -5.08
C TYR A 120 0.52 -6.31 -6.14
N GLY A 121 0.96 -5.11 -5.72
CA GLY A 121 1.37 -4.05 -6.62
C GLY A 121 0.21 -3.42 -7.39
N LEU A 122 0.52 -2.39 -8.20
CA LEU A 122 -0.49 -1.63 -8.95
C LEU A 122 -1.29 -2.53 -9.89
N ILE A 123 -0.60 -3.35 -10.69
CA ILE A 123 -1.23 -4.16 -11.73
C ILE A 123 -2.15 -5.22 -11.12
N GLY A 124 -1.74 -5.93 -10.07
CA GLY A 124 -2.57 -6.95 -9.43
C GLY A 124 -3.88 -6.38 -8.88
N HIS A 125 -3.81 -5.23 -8.21
CA HIS A 125 -4.99 -4.53 -7.68
C HIS A 125 -5.88 -3.95 -8.77
N LEU A 126 -5.30 -3.35 -9.81
CA LEU A 126 -6.06 -2.81 -10.93
C LEU A 126 -6.80 -3.91 -11.70
N VAL A 127 -6.14 -5.05 -11.95
CA VAL A 127 -6.77 -6.21 -12.57
C VAL A 127 -7.97 -6.70 -11.75
N SER A 128 -7.85 -6.77 -10.43
CA SER A 128 -8.95 -7.16 -9.55
C SER A 128 -10.14 -6.20 -9.68
N LEU A 129 -9.87 -4.89 -9.67
CA LEU A 129 -10.88 -3.83 -9.84
C LEU A 129 -11.56 -3.90 -11.23
N CYS A 130 -10.77 -4.05 -12.29
CA CYS A 130 -11.23 -4.19 -13.67
C CYS A 130 -12.14 -5.42 -13.83
N ARG A 131 -11.74 -6.57 -13.28
CA ARG A 131 -12.54 -7.81 -13.29
C ARG A 131 -13.86 -7.66 -12.53
N ALA A 132 -13.82 -7.09 -11.32
CA ALA A 132 -15.02 -6.85 -10.52
C ALA A 132 -15.99 -5.88 -11.22
N SER A 133 -15.46 -4.97 -12.04
CA SER A 133 -16.23 -3.98 -12.78
C SER A 133 -16.55 -4.37 -14.24
N ARG A 134 -16.00 -5.49 -14.74
CA ARG A 134 -16.11 -5.95 -16.14
C ARG A 134 -15.67 -4.89 -17.16
N VAL A 135 -14.54 -4.24 -16.88
CA VAL A 135 -13.91 -3.23 -17.76
C VAL A 135 -12.43 -3.55 -17.96
N SER A 136 -11.79 -2.85 -18.88
CA SER A 136 -10.32 -2.77 -19.01
C SER A 136 -9.82 -1.40 -18.56
N ALA A 137 -8.50 -1.29 -18.39
CA ALA A 137 -7.83 -0.05 -18.03
C ALA A 137 -6.60 0.14 -18.90
N ASP A 138 -6.35 1.39 -19.29
CA ASP A 138 -5.13 1.82 -19.97
C ASP A 138 -4.33 2.72 -19.02
N ILE A 139 -3.01 2.52 -18.97
CA ILE A 139 -2.10 3.27 -18.12
C ILE A 139 -0.91 3.69 -18.97
N ASP A 140 -0.65 4.99 -19.01
CA ASP A 140 0.64 5.52 -19.41
C ASP A 140 1.67 5.27 -18.29
N PRO A 141 2.69 4.40 -18.50
CA PRO A 141 3.71 4.15 -17.48
C PRO A 141 4.50 5.40 -17.10
N GLY A 142 4.64 6.36 -18.02
CA GLY A 142 5.33 7.63 -17.78
C GLY A 142 4.57 8.56 -16.83
N ALA A 143 3.25 8.40 -16.72
CA ALA A 143 2.41 9.17 -15.81
C ALA A 143 2.34 8.58 -14.39
N VAL A 144 2.88 7.37 -14.16
CA VAL A 144 2.82 6.71 -12.84
C VAL A 144 3.86 7.32 -11.89
N PRO A 145 3.44 7.98 -10.80
CA PRO A 145 4.37 8.67 -9.92
C PRO A 145 5.23 7.67 -9.12
N MET A 146 6.53 7.94 -9.06
CA MET A 146 7.51 7.14 -8.32
C MET A 146 8.01 7.88 -7.09
N ILE A 147 8.32 7.15 -6.01
CA ILE A 147 8.72 7.76 -4.73
C ILE A 147 10.03 8.53 -4.84
N SER A 148 10.93 8.10 -5.74
CA SER A 148 12.17 8.79 -6.04
C SER A 148 12.61 8.47 -7.47
N GLN A 149 13.37 9.37 -8.07
CA GLN A 149 14.04 9.13 -9.35
C GLN A 149 15.11 8.02 -9.22
N GLU A 150 15.63 7.79 -8.01
CA GLU A 150 16.59 6.72 -7.69
C GLU A 150 16.02 5.30 -7.95
N ILE A 151 14.70 5.14 -8.04
CA ILE A 151 14.07 3.81 -8.13
C ILE A 151 14.52 3.07 -9.38
N GLN A 152 14.66 3.75 -10.52
CA GLN A 152 15.09 3.11 -11.77
C GLN A 152 16.50 2.52 -11.63
N TYR A 153 17.44 3.32 -11.13
CA TYR A 153 18.80 2.86 -10.87
C TYR A 153 18.85 1.68 -9.88
N LEU A 154 18.02 1.70 -8.83
CA LEU A 154 17.95 0.59 -7.87
C LEU A 154 17.40 -0.70 -8.49
N ILE A 155 16.49 -0.60 -9.46
CA ILE A 155 16.01 -1.76 -10.23
C ILE A 155 17.16 -2.34 -11.06
N GLU A 156 17.97 -1.51 -11.71
CA GLU A 156 19.16 -1.93 -12.48
C GLU A 156 20.20 -2.63 -11.59
N LEU A 157 20.35 -2.18 -10.35
CA LEU A 157 21.15 -2.88 -9.32
C LEU A 157 20.48 -4.15 -8.76
N GLY A 158 19.37 -4.58 -9.33
CA GLY A 158 18.66 -5.80 -8.96
C GLY A 158 17.95 -5.72 -7.61
N CYS A 159 17.58 -4.53 -7.11
CA CYS A 159 16.80 -4.36 -5.88
C CYS A 159 15.31 -4.66 -6.09
N VAL A 160 14.99 -5.68 -6.87
CA VAL A 160 13.63 -6.13 -7.13
C VAL A 160 13.28 -7.23 -6.12
N PRO A 161 12.28 -7.03 -5.24
CA PRO A 161 11.86 -8.07 -4.31
C PRO A 161 11.21 -9.23 -5.08
N GLU A 162 11.35 -10.45 -4.56
CA GLU A 162 10.78 -11.65 -5.21
C GLU A 162 9.26 -11.54 -5.40
N GLY A 163 8.56 -10.92 -4.45
CA GLY A 163 7.13 -10.65 -4.57
C GLY A 163 6.75 -9.88 -5.84
N SER A 164 7.62 -8.99 -6.35
CA SER A 164 7.34 -8.30 -7.63
C SER A 164 7.31 -9.26 -8.81
N ARG A 165 8.19 -10.27 -8.84
CA ARG A 165 8.23 -11.28 -9.90
C ARG A 165 7.02 -12.22 -9.81
N GLN A 166 6.67 -12.63 -8.60
CA GLN A 166 5.48 -13.44 -8.34
C GLN A 166 4.20 -12.70 -8.76
N ASN A 167 4.09 -11.41 -8.44
CA ASN A 167 2.96 -10.59 -8.87
C ASN A 167 2.88 -10.49 -10.40
N LEU A 168 4.01 -10.26 -11.08
CA LEU A 168 4.05 -10.19 -12.55
C LEU A 168 3.52 -11.49 -13.16
N ASN A 169 4.08 -12.64 -12.75
CA ASN A 169 3.66 -13.95 -13.22
C ASN A 169 2.15 -14.19 -13.00
N ALA A 170 1.66 -13.87 -11.80
CA ALA A 170 0.24 -14.05 -11.47
C ALA A 170 -0.68 -13.16 -12.34
N THR A 171 -0.23 -11.96 -12.72
CA THR A 171 -1.01 -11.05 -13.57
C THR A 171 -0.93 -11.41 -15.06
N THR A 172 0.18 -11.94 -15.55
CA THR A 172 0.33 -12.33 -16.96
C THR A 172 -0.58 -13.51 -17.33
N VAL A 173 -0.87 -14.41 -16.39
CA VAL A 173 -1.81 -15.54 -16.60
C VAL A 173 -3.28 -15.07 -16.62
N VAL A 174 -3.52 -13.81 -16.31
CA VAL A 174 -4.82 -13.27 -15.90
C VAL A 174 -5.29 -12.18 -16.84
N VAL A 175 -4.34 -11.49 -17.48
CA VAL A 175 -4.54 -10.50 -18.53
C VAL A 175 -4.28 -11.21 -19.84
N ASP A 176 -5.34 -11.75 -20.44
CA ASP A 176 -5.36 -12.13 -21.86
C ASP A 176 -5.58 -10.89 -22.72
#